data_AF-A0A8J2SDC1-F1
#
_entry.id   AF-A0A8J2SDC1-F1
#
_cell.length_a   1.000
_cell.length_b   1.000
_cell.length_c   1.000
_cell.angle_alpha   90.00
_cell.angle_beta   90.00
_cell.angle_gamma   90.00
#
_symmetry.space_group_name_H-M   'P 1'
#
loop_
_entity.id
_entity.type
_entity.pdbx_description
1 polymer ?
#
loop_
_entity_poly.entity_id
_entity_poly.type
_entity_poly.pdbx_seq_one_letter_code
_entity_poly.pdbx_strand_id
1 'polypeptide(L)'
;MPRAESKSMDSAASSAQSAETKTEEKQDFDENELLMYVAADANEHLFGEKSELTQFVNAHAADFETALDGDRTGAGTPIKQAERWRSAHAEYNEIMEEILEALVKKNNGTIEAFMKDVQCALAGGEGFLFEDDNYSEFVERIQAMDDYECFHRIMCEAAQRGTSRHK
;
A
#
# COMPACT_ATOMS: atom_id res chain seq x y z
N MET A 1 -37.92 -43.22 63.58
CA MET A 1 -37.94 -42.62 62.24
C MET A 1 -36.65 -41.80 62.06
N PRO A 2 -36.02 -41.82 60.88
CA PRO A 2 -34.57 -41.70 60.74
C PRO A 2 -34.04 -40.26 60.75
N ARG A 3 -32.83 -40.10 61.29
CA ARG A 3 -32.01 -38.89 61.24
C ARG A 3 -31.24 -38.91 59.92
N ALA A 4 -31.57 -37.99 59.02
CA ALA A 4 -30.92 -37.86 57.72
C ALA A 4 -29.52 -37.23 57.87
N GLU A 5 -28.59 -37.81 57.11
CA GLU A 5 -27.24 -37.35 56.83
C GLU A 5 -27.20 -35.92 56.27
N SER A 6 -26.06 -35.25 56.45
CA SER A 6 -25.49 -34.43 55.36
C SER A 6 -23.97 -34.44 55.46
N LYS A 7 -23.37 -35.03 54.43
CA LYS A 7 -21.95 -35.15 54.09
C LYS A 7 -21.25 -33.80 53.94
N SER A 8 -20.01 -33.73 54.40
CA SER A 8 -18.98 -32.86 53.84
C SER A 8 -18.79 -33.17 52.35
N MET A 9 -18.77 -32.12 51.53
CA MET A 9 -18.10 -32.15 50.23
C MET A 9 -17.43 -30.81 49.98
N ASP A 10 -16.12 -30.94 49.73
CA ASP A 10 -15.13 -29.94 49.38
C ASP A 10 -15.31 -29.48 47.92
N SER A 11 -14.56 -28.43 47.56
CA SER A 11 -14.05 -28.09 46.22
C SER A 11 -14.69 -26.97 45.39
N ALA A 12 -13.76 -26.16 44.88
CA ALA A 12 -13.77 -25.30 43.70
C ALA A 12 -14.26 -23.85 43.88
N ALA A 13 -13.33 -23.01 44.34
CA ALA A 13 -13.31 -21.58 44.08
C ALA A 13 -13.41 -21.32 42.56
N SER A 14 -14.49 -20.64 42.17
CA SER A 14 -14.70 -20.11 40.83
C SER A 14 -13.90 -18.82 40.69
N SER A 15 -12.74 -18.89 40.04
CA SER A 15 -12.03 -17.72 39.53
C SER A 15 -12.18 -17.70 38.02
N ALA A 16 -13.34 -17.25 37.55
CA ALA A 16 -13.50 -16.81 36.17
C ALA A 16 -12.87 -15.43 36.06
N GLN A 17 -11.63 -15.42 35.60
CA GLN A 17 -10.89 -14.22 35.22
C GLN A 17 -11.58 -13.65 33.98
N SER A 18 -12.33 -12.55 34.17
CA SER A 18 -12.94 -11.80 33.08
C SER A 18 -11.84 -11.35 32.12
N ALA A 19 -11.78 -11.96 30.95
CA ALA A 19 -11.04 -11.44 29.82
C ALA A 19 -11.75 -10.15 29.41
N GLU A 20 -11.17 -9.00 29.77
CA GLU A 20 -11.50 -7.71 29.19
C GLU A 20 -11.27 -7.82 27.68
N THR A 21 -12.35 -8.03 26.96
CA THR A 21 -12.40 -7.91 25.51
C THR A 21 -12.27 -6.42 25.25
N LYS A 22 -11.04 -5.98 24.98
CA LYS A 22 -10.75 -4.65 24.46
C LYS A 22 -11.45 -4.57 23.11
N THR A 23 -12.67 -4.04 23.10
CA THR A 23 -13.40 -3.71 21.89
C THR A 23 -12.52 -2.70 21.15
N GLU A 24 -11.89 -3.12 20.07
CA GLU A 24 -11.30 -2.20 19.10
C GLU A 24 -12.44 -1.29 18.64
N GLU A 25 -12.41 -0.04 19.10
CA GLU A 25 -13.27 1.01 18.56
C GLU A 25 -12.92 1.15 17.08
N LYS A 26 -13.77 0.59 16.21
CA LYS A 26 -13.76 0.94 14.79
C LYS A 26 -14.06 2.44 14.73
N GLN A 27 -13.05 3.23 14.41
CA GLN A 27 -13.27 4.60 13.96
C GLN A 27 -14.03 4.52 12.65
N ASP A 28 -15.29 4.95 12.65
CA ASP A 28 -16.02 5.25 11.43
C ASP A 28 -15.36 6.51 10.85
N PHE A 29 -14.46 6.32 9.88
CA PHE A 29 -13.95 7.44 9.09
C PHE A 29 -15.10 8.02 8.27
N ASP A 30 -15.20 9.35 8.22
CA ASP A 30 -16.06 10.00 7.23
C ASP A 30 -15.59 9.58 5.82
N GLU A 31 -16.55 9.44 4.89
CA GLU A 31 -16.25 9.00 3.52
C GLU A 31 -15.10 9.83 2.93
N ASN A 32 -14.08 9.18 2.37
CA ASN A 32 -12.91 9.77 1.72
C ASN A 32 -11.76 10.26 2.62
N GLU A 33 -11.86 10.15 3.96
CA GLU A 33 -10.77 10.63 4.84
C GLU A 33 -9.60 9.65 4.96
N LEU A 34 -9.84 8.34 4.85
CA LEU A 34 -8.80 7.31 5.07
C LEU A 34 -7.67 7.44 4.05
N LEU A 35 -8.00 7.73 2.79
CA LEU A 35 -7.00 7.95 1.74
C LEU A 35 -6.07 9.12 2.07
N MET A 36 -6.58 10.21 2.65
CA MET A 36 -5.74 11.36 3.01
C MET A 36 -4.77 11.03 4.15
N TYR A 37 -5.24 10.33 5.20
CA TYR A 37 -4.39 9.95 6.32
C TYR A 37 -3.29 8.96 5.88
N VAL A 38 -3.65 7.98 5.05
CA VAL A 38 -2.69 7.03 4.49
C VAL A 38 -1.69 7.75 3.58
N ALA A 39 -2.13 8.69 2.74
CA ALA A 39 -1.24 9.47 1.89
C ALA A 39 -0.22 10.31 2.69
N ALA A 40 -0.66 10.92 3.80
CA ALA A 40 0.21 11.69 4.67
C ALA A 40 1.32 10.82 5.31
N ASP A 41 0.96 9.63 5.78
CA ASP A 41 1.91 8.66 6.33
C ASP A 41 2.79 8.01 5.25
N ALA A 42 2.27 7.86 4.04
CA ALA A 42 2.97 7.22 2.93
C ALA A 42 4.24 7.97 2.53
N ASN A 43 4.34 9.28 2.78
CA ASN A 43 5.51 10.05 2.39
C ASN A 43 6.82 9.55 3.03
N GLU A 44 6.76 9.19 4.31
CA GLU A 44 7.93 8.65 5.02
C GLU A 44 8.27 7.21 4.58
N HIS A 45 7.29 6.47 4.08
CA HIS A 45 7.39 5.03 3.81
C HIS A 45 7.55 4.67 2.33
N LEU A 46 7.09 5.52 1.40
CA LEU A 46 7.13 5.30 -0.05
C LEU A 46 8.05 6.27 -0.80
N PHE A 47 8.21 7.51 -0.32
CA PHE A 47 8.88 8.58 -1.08
C PHE A 47 10.24 9.00 -0.50
N GLY A 48 10.68 8.40 0.62
CA GLY A 48 12.03 8.61 1.15
C GLY A 48 13.11 7.91 0.33
N GLU A 49 14.32 8.48 0.25
CA GLU A 49 15.48 7.84 -0.42
C GLU A 49 15.80 6.42 0.09
N LYS A 50 15.40 6.14 1.32
CA LYS A 50 15.58 4.84 1.99
C LYS A 50 14.34 3.95 1.92
N SER A 51 13.22 4.42 1.38
CA SER A 51 12.02 3.60 1.22
C SER A 51 12.32 2.41 0.31
N GLU A 52 11.66 1.29 0.60
CA GLU A 52 11.76 0.08 -0.20
C GLU A 52 11.31 0.33 -1.63
N LEU A 53 10.22 1.07 -1.82
CA LEU A 53 9.71 1.44 -3.15
C LEU A 53 10.73 2.26 -3.95
N THR A 54 11.38 3.25 -3.34
CA THR A 54 12.41 4.05 -4.02
C THR A 54 13.64 3.21 -4.36
N GLN A 55 14.05 2.30 -3.48
CA GLN A 55 15.16 1.38 -3.75
C GLN A 55 14.83 0.43 -4.90
N PHE A 56 13.61 -0.13 -4.91
CA PHE A 56 13.10 -0.96 -5.99
C PHE A 56 13.09 -0.20 -7.33
N VAL A 57 12.47 0.99 -7.37
CA VAL A 57 12.41 1.82 -8.58
C VAL A 57 13.81 2.11 -9.10
N ASN A 58 14.75 2.49 -8.23
CA ASN A 58 16.13 2.77 -8.64
C ASN A 58 16.88 1.53 -9.14
N ALA A 59 16.66 0.35 -8.53
CA ALA A 59 17.30 -0.90 -8.92
C ALA A 59 16.84 -1.38 -10.31
N HIS A 60 15.56 -1.15 -10.64
CA HIS A 60 14.95 -1.62 -11.88
C HIS A 60 14.90 -0.56 -12.98
N ALA A 61 15.07 0.74 -12.66
CA ALA A 61 15.02 1.84 -13.63
C ALA A 61 15.96 1.63 -14.83
N ALA A 62 17.16 1.09 -14.61
CA ALA A 62 18.13 0.84 -15.68
C ALA A 62 17.60 -0.11 -16.77
N ASP A 63 16.73 -1.08 -16.41
CA ASP A 63 16.13 -2.00 -17.38
C ASP A 63 15.14 -1.29 -18.33
N PHE A 64 14.63 -0.12 -17.92
CA PHE A 64 13.70 0.69 -18.69
C PHE A 64 14.41 1.75 -19.57
N GLU A 65 15.73 1.91 -19.45
CA GLU A 65 16.51 2.69 -20.44
C GLU A 65 16.36 2.12 -21.85
N THR A 66 16.28 0.79 -21.95
CA THR A 66 16.05 0.11 -23.23
C THR A 66 14.68 0.40 -23.83
N ALA A 67 13.67 0.74 -23.01
CA ALA A 67 12.38 1.22 -23.47
C ALA A 67 12.51 2.61 -24.13
N LEU A 68 13.21 3.53 -23.45
CA LEU A 68 13.46 4.89 -23.93
C LEU A 68 14.23 4.89 -25.26
N ASP A 69 15.24 4.02 -25.38
CA ASP A 69 15.98 3.86 -26.62
C ASP A 69 15.13 3.20 -27.73
N GLY A 70 14.28 2.22 -27.38
CA GLY A 70 13.33 1.61 -28.31
C GLY A 70 12.37 2.63 -28.92
N ASP A 71 11.81 3.51 -28.08
CA ASP A 71 10.92 4.60 -28.51
C ASP A 71 11.67 5.63 -29.35
N ARG A 72 12.87 6.04 -28.93
CA ARG A 72 13.69 7.02 -29.66
C ARG A 72 14.13 6.52 -31.03
N THR A 73 14.40 5.23 -31.16
CA THR A 73 14.90 4.61 -32.39
C THR A 73 13.80 4.01 -33.27
N GLY A 74 12.58 3.88 -32.75
CA GLY A 74 11.47 3.20 -33.42
C GLY A 74 11.65 1.68 -33.53
N ALA A 75 12.61 1.10 -32.80
CA ALA A 75 12.88 -0.34 -32.79
C ALA A 75 11.85 -1.13 -31.95
N GLY A 76 11.09 -0.43 -31.09
CA GLY A 76 10.16 -1.02 -30.15
C GLY A 76 10.85 -1.83 -29.06
N THR A 77 10.04 -2.52 -28.24
CA THR A 77 10.53 -3.29 -27.09
C THR A 77 10.79 -4.76 -27.44
N PRO A 78 11.98 -5.31 -27.14
CA PRO A 78 12.24 -6.75 -27.26
C PRO A 78 11.34 -7.59 -26.33
N ILE A 79 10.82 -8.72 -26.81
CA ILE A 79 9.93 -9.61 -26.02
C ILE A 79 10.53 -10.01 -24.66
N LYS A 80 11.84 -10.30 -24.61
CA LYS A 80 12.52 -10.66 -23.35
C LYS A 80 12.55 -9.52 -22.32
N GLN A 81 12.54 -8.26 -22.78
CA GLN A 81 12.43 -7.11 -21.89
C GLN A 81 10.99 -6.93 -21.40
N ALA A 82 9.99 -7.17 -22.25
CA ALA A 82 8.60 -7.11 -21.83
C ALA A 82 8.25 -8.13 -20.73
N GLU A 83 8.84 -9.33 -20.74
CA GLU A 83 8.66 -10.30 -19.64
C GLU A 83 9.28 -9.79 -18.34
N ARG A 84 10.49 -9.23 -18.39
CA ARG A 84 11.16 -8.66 -17.21
C ARG A 84 10.38 -7.49 -16.61
N TRP A 85 9.84 -6.62 -17.45
CA TRP A 85 9.04 -5.48 -16.97
C TRP A 85 7.72 -5.92 -16.34
N ARG A 86 7.08 -6.98 -16.85
CA ARG A 86 5.91 -7.57 -16.18
C ARG A 86 6.27 -8.19 -14.83
N SER A 87 7.41 -8.87 -14.73
CA SER A 87 7.90 -9.37 -13.44
C SER A 87 8.19 -8.23 -12.46
N ALA A 88 8.80 -7.14 -12.92
CA ALA A 88 9.01 -5.95 -12.11
C ALA A 88 7.69 -5.31 -11.67
N HIS A 89 6.67 -5.28 -12.54
CA HIS A 89 5.34 -4.78 -12.16
C HIS A 89 4.67 -5.65 -11.07
N ALA A 90 4.83 -6.97 -11.15
CA ALA A 90 4.34 -7.86 -10.10
C ALA A 90 5.05 -7.61 -8.75
N GLU A 91 6.38 -7.47 -8.75
CA GLU A 91 7.16 -7.15 -7.55
C GLU A 91 6.81 -5.76 -6.98
N TYR A 92 6.59 -4.78 -7.85
CA TYR A 92 6.07 -3.46 -7.46
C TYR A 92 4.73 -3.57 -6.73
N ASN A 93 3.81 -4.39 -7.25
CA ASN A 93 2.51 -4.61 -6.64
C ASN A 93 2.64 -5.27 -5.27
N GLU A 94 3.49 -6.29 -5.13
CA GLU A 94 3.74 -6.94 -3.84
C GLU A 94 4.26 -5.95 -2.77
N ILE A 95 5.25 -5.13 -3.12
CA ILE A 95 5.80 -4.10 -2.23
C ILE A 95 4.73 -3.08 -1.84
N MET A 96 3.95 -2.59 -2.83
CA MET A 96 2.89 -1.62 -2.58
C MET A 96 1.78 -2.20 -1.71
N GLU A 97 1.35 -3.43 -1.95
CA GLU A 97 0.34 -4.11 -1.14
C GLU A 97 0.79 -4.24 0.32
N GLU A 98 2.03 -4.68 0.57
CA GLU A 98 2.57 -4.83 1.92
C GLU A 98 2.59 -3.48 2.67
N ILE A 99 3.07 -2.42 2.01
CA ILE A 99 3.16 -1.09 2.62
C ILE A 99 1.76 -0.51 2.86
N LEU A 100 0.87 -0.57 1.87
CA LEU A 100 -0.51 -0.07 2.00
C LEU A 100 -1.27 -0.80 3.10
N GLU A 101 -1.13 -2.12 3.21
CA GLU A 101 -1.72 -2.87 4.32
C GLU A 101 -1.25 -2.39 5.68
N ALA A 102 0.04 -2.15 5.85
CA ALA A 102 0.60 -1.67 7.09
C ALA A 102 0.08 -0.25 7.44
N LEU A 103 0.03 0.64 6.45
CA LEU A 103 -0.43 2.03 6.63
C LEU A 103 -1.92 2.11 6.91
N VAL A 104 -2.74 1.34 6.20
CA VAL A 104 -4.19 1.30 6.40
C VAL A 104 -4.52 0.72 7.79
N LYS A 105 -3.84 -0.35 8.21
CA LYS A 105 -4.00 -0.91 9.56
C LYS A 105 -3.57 0.09 10.64
N LYS A 106 -2.46 0.82 10.45
CA LYS A 106 -2.00 1.89 11.36
C LYS A 106 -3.06 2.98 11.52
N ASN A 107 -3.76 3.31 10.44
CA ASN A 107 -4.84 4.29 10.42
C ASN A 107 -6.21 3.65 10.73
N ASN A 108 -6.28 2.50 11.40
CA ASN A 108 -7.52 1.83 11.82
C ASN A 108 -8.53 1.56 10.67
N GLY A 109 -8.06 1.51 9.42
CA GLY A 109 -8.87 1.27 8.24
C GLY A 109 -8.87 -0.19 7.78
N THR A 110 -9.62 -0.47 6.71
CA THR A 110 -9.54 -1.73 5.96
C THR A 110 -9.09 -1.45 4.52
N ILE A 111 -8.39 -2.40 3.91
CA ILE A 111 -7.98 -2.28 2.50
C ILE A 111 -9.19 -2.05 1.59
N GLU A 112 -10.33 -2.69 1.87
CA GLU A 112 -11.56 -2.50 1.09
C GLU A 112 -12.06 -1.04 1.14
N ALA A 113 -12.08 -0.43 2.33
CA ALA A 113 -12.49 0.97 2.48
C ALA A 113 -11.49 1.92 1.79
N PHE A 114 -10.19 1.65 1.96
CA PHE A 114 -9.13 2.42 1.31
C PHE A 114 -9.22 2.35 -0.23
N MET A 115 -9.37 1.16 -0.80
CA MET A 115 -9.48 0.99 -2.25
C MET A 115 -10.74 1.64 -2.82
N LYS A 116 -11.84 1.67 -2.05
CA LYS A 116 -13.04 2.42 -2.43
C LYS A 116 -12.75 3.93 -2.51
N ASP A 117 -12.06 4.49 -1.52
CA ASP A 117 -11.66 5.91 -1.53
C ASP A 117 -10.73 6.23 -2.69
N VAL A 118 -9.75 5.36 -2.98
CA VAL A 118 -8.86 5.47 -4.15
C VAL A 118 -9.65 5.52 -5.45
N GLN A 119 -10.60 4.60 -5.64
CA GLN A 119 -11.42 4.57 -6.86
C GLN A 119 -12.26 5.84 -7.00
N CYS A 120 -12.81 6.35 -5.90
CA CYS A 120 -13.52 7.63 -5.89
C CYS A 120 -12.62 8.81 -6.27
N ALA A 121 -11.37 8.83 -5.77
CA ALA A 121 -10.40 9.86 -6.13
C ALA A 121 -10.00 9.80 -7.61
N LEU A 122 -9.69 8.60 -8.12
CA LEU A 122 -9.31 8.39 -9.53
C LEU A 122 -10.46 8.72 -10.51
N ALA A 123 -11.72 8.60 -10.06
CA ALA A 123 -12.89 8.99 -10.85
C ALA A 123 -13.16 10.50 -10.88
N GLY A 124 -12.34 11.31 -10.20
CA GLY A 124 -12.52 12.77 -10.11
C GLY A 124 -13.59 13.19 -9.11
N GLY A 125 -13.78 12.43 -8.02
CA GLY A 125 -14.73 12.75 -6.96
C GLY A 125 -14.49 14.12 -6.32
N GLU A 126 -15.57 14.79 -5.90
CA GLU A 126 -15.50 16.05 -5.15
C GLU A 126 -14.92 15.82 -3.74
N GLY A 127 -14.02 16.69 -3.28
CA GLY A 127 -13.42 16.63 -1.93
C GLY A 127 -11.95 16.20 -1.89
N PHE A 128 -11.42 15.61 -2.96
CA PHE A 128 -10.00 15.31 -3.08
C PHE A 128 -9.23 16.53 -3.59
N LEU A 129 -8.66 17.32 -2.67
CA LEU A 129 -7.79 18.43 -3.03
C LEU A 129 -6.42 17.88 -3.44
N PHE A 130 -6.23 17.65 -4.74
CA PHE A 130 -4.94 17.29 -5.35
C PHE A 130 -3.90 18.43 -5.33
N GLU A 131 -4.08 19.44 -4.48
CA GLU A 131 -3.20 20.62 -4.40
C GLU A 131 -1.89 20.33 -3.62
N ASP A 132 -1.79 19.17 -2.97
CA ASP A 132 -0.55 18.69 -2.34
C ASP A 132 0.20 17.75 -3.30
N ASP A 133 1.41 18.15 -3.69
CA ASP A 133 2.29 17.38 -4.56
C ASP A 133 2.49 15.95 -4.05
N ASN A 134 2.58 15.75 -2.73
CA ASN A 134 2.76 14.42 -2.12
C ASN A 134 1.54 13.53 -2.32
N TYR A 135 0.35 14.11 -2.28
CA TYR A 135 -0.90 13.39 -2.50
C TYR A 135 -1.04 12.96 -3.96
N SER A 136 -0.67 13.84 -4.90
CA SER A 136 -0.67 13.51 -6.33
C SER A 136 0.30 12.38 -6.68
N GLU A 137 1.51 12.39 -6.11
CA GLU A 137 2.50 11.33 -6.32
C GLU A 137 2.01 10.01 -5.70
N PHE A 138 1.39 10.05 -4.52
CA PHE A 138 0.79 8.88 -3.86
C PHE A 138 -0.29 8.22 -4.71
N VAL A 139 -1.25 9.00 -5.21
CA VAL A 139 -2.32 8.48 -6.07
C VAL A 139 -1.75 7.93 -7.38
N GLU A 140 -0.72 8.56 -7.95
CA GLU A 140 -0.05 8.02 -9.14
C GLU A 140 0.59 6.66 -8.87
N ARG A 141 1.21 6.45 -7.69
CA ARG A 141 1.78 5.14 -7.31
C ARG A 141 0.73 4.06 -7.16
N ILE A 142 -0.45 4.40 -6.63
CA ILE A 142 -1.56 3.46 -6.52
C ILE A 142 -2.12 3.14 -7.90
N GLN A 143 -2.33 4.16 -8.75
CA GLN A 143 -2.78 3.96 -10.12
C GLN A 143 -1.83 3.01 -10.87
N ALA A 144 -0.52 3.13 -10.65
CA ALA A 144 0.48 2.25 -11.27
C ALA A 144 0.33 0.76 -10.90
N MET A 145 -0.38 0.41 -9.82
CA MET A 145 -0.63 -1.00 -9.50
C MET A 145 -1.59 -1.66 -10.50
N ASP A 146 -2.60 -0.92 -10.95
CA ASP A 146 -3.62 -1.38 -11.90
C ASP A 146 -3.34 -0.96 -13.35
N ASP A 147 -2.56 0.11 -13.55
CA ASP A 147 -2.22 0.70 -14.83
C ASP A 147 -0.74 0.51 -15.15
N TYR A 148 -0.45 -0.51 -15.98
CA TYR A 148 0.90 -0.80 -16.43
C TYR A 148 1.54 0.35 -17.22
N GLU A 149 0.77 1.17 -17.95
CA GLU A 149 1.32 2.32 -18.67
C GLU A 149 1.80 3.39 -17.69
N CYS A 150 1.05 3.60 -16.60
CA CYS A 150 1.45 4.47 -15.50
C CYS A 150 2.73 3.94 -14.82
N PHE A 151 2.79 2.65 -14.47
CA PHE A 151 4.00 2.01 -13.94
C PHE A 151 5.20 2.17 -14.87
N HIS A 152 5.02 1.91 -16.17
CA HIS A 152 6.07 2.02 -17.17
C HIS A 152 6.60 3.46 -17.26
N ARG A 153 5.71 4.47 -17.24
CA ARG A 153 6.10 5.89 -17.22
C ARG A 153 6.98 6.21 -16.01
N ILE A 154 6.55 5.81 -14.80
CA ILE A 154 7.30 6.00 -13.57
C ILE A 154 8.73 5.45 -13.68
N MET A 155 8.85 4.22 -14.18
CA MET A 155 10.15 3.54 -14.32
C MET A 155 11.05 4.23 -15.36
N CYS A 156 10.48 4.65 -16.49
CA CYS A 156 11.18 5.41 -17.50
C CYS A 156 11.65 6.78 -17.00
N GLU A 157 10.84 7.50 -16.24
CA GLU A 157 11.23 8.77 -15.63
C GLU A 157 12.37 8.59 -14.61
N ALA A 158 12.30 7.54 -13.79
CA ALA A 158 13.37 7.21 -12.86
C ALA A 158 14.69 6.92 -13.60
N ALA A 159 14.62 6.22 -14.74
CA ALA A 159 15.77 5.94 -15.60
C ALA A 159 16.38 7.25 -16.16
N GLN A 160 15.54 8.18 -16.64
CA GLN A 160 15.99 9.49 -17.12
C GLN A 160 16.64 10.34 -16.01
N ARG A 161 16.11 10.28 -14.78
CA ARG A 161 16.70 10.96 -13.62
C ARG A 161 18.06 10.37 -13.23
N GLY A 162 18.18 9.03 -13.24
CA GLY A 162 19.43 8.32 -12.98
C GLY A 162 20.54 8.66 -13.97
N THR A 163 20.24 8.66 -15.27
CA THR A 163 21.21 9.02 -16.32
C THR A 163 21.68 10.48 -16.23
N SER A 164 20.81 11.39 -15.78
CA SER A 164 21.14 12.82 -15.61
C SER A 164 22.10 13.08 -14.45
N ARG A 165 22.17 12.19 -13.44
CA ARG A 165 23.13 12.29 -12.33
C ARG A 165 24.54 11.80 -12.68
N HIS A 166 24.70 11.10 -13.80
CA HIS A 166 25.98 10.54 -14.26
C HIS A 166 26.63 11.33 -15.42
N LYS A 167 26.08 12.49 -15.78
CA LYS A 167 26.68 13.46 -16.71
C LYS A 167 27.29 14.63 -15.95
#